data_AF-A0AB35K982-F1
#
_entry.id   AF-A0AB35K982-F1
#
_cell.length_a   1.000
_cell.length_b   1.000
_cell.length_c   1.000
_cell.angle_alpha   90.00
_cell.angle_beta   90.00
_cell.angle_gamma   90.00
#
_symmetry.space_group_name_H-M   'P 1'
#
loop_
_entity.id
_entity.type
_entity.pdbx_description
1 polymer ?
#
loop_
_entity_poly.entity_id
_entity_poly.type
_entity_poly.pdbx_seq_one_letter_code
_entity_poly.pdbx_strand_id
1 'polypeptide(L)'
;WIENQYGSNYVVPVSINRDETTPHLIAYVVPLDEAPGKLNAKKWLGGRAKISHMQIYFSNQVKSLCLERGIELSKAIHTRIK
;
A
#
# COMPACT_ATOMS: atom_id res chain seq x y z
N TRP A 1 9.58 -3.25 1.47
CA TRP A 1 8.54 -2.80 2.42
C TRP A 1 7.30 -3.67 2.37
N ILE A 2 6.63 -3.76 1.21
CA ILE A 2 5.35 -4.50 1.07
C ILE A 2 5.47 -5.98 1.47
N GLU A 3 6.57 -6.64 1.07
CA GLU A 3 6.89 -8.02 1.48
C GLU A 3 7.12 -8.14 2.99
N ASN A 4 7.76 -7.15 3.62
CA ASN A 4 7.95 -7.14 5.07
C ASN A 4 6.61 -6.94 5.82
N GLN A 5 5.63 -6.27 5.20
CA GLN A 5 4.33 -6.02 5.81
C GLN A 5 3.37 -7.20 5.66
N TYR A 6 3.39 -7.86 4.49
CA TYR A 6 2.38 -8.85 4.13
C TYR A 6 2.92 -10.26 3.94
N GLY A 7 4.25 -10.44 3.85
CA GLY A 7 4.92 -11.70 3.52
C GLY A 7 5.20 -11.80 2.02
N SER A 8 6.43 -12.19 1.64
CA SER A 8 6.87 -12.26 0.24
C SER A 8 6.02 -13.21 -0.61
N ASN A 9 5.57 -14.33 -0.03
CA ASN A 9 4.72 -15.32 -0.72
C ASN A 9 3.35 -14.78 -1.12
N TYR A 10 2.94 -13.64 -0.57
CA TYR A 10 1.62 -13.06 -0.78
C TYR A 10 1.63 -11.84 -1.71
N VAL A 11 2.80 -11.39 -2.19
CA VAL A 11 2.93 -10.22 -3.08
C VAL A 11 3.07 -10.71 -4.52
N VAL A 12 1.97 -10.75 -5.29
CA VAL A 12 1.93 -11.30 -6.65
C VAL A 12 0.82 -10.71 -7.52
N PRO A 13 1.07 -10.29 -8.78
CA PRO A 13 2.35 -9.84 -9.37
C PRO A 13 2.71 -8.39 -8.96
N VAL A 14 3.96 -7.99 -9.23
CA VAL A 14 4.41 -6.59 -9.17
C VAL A 14 4.83 -6.17 -10.58
N SER A 15 4.26 -5.07 -11.09
CA SER A 15 4.61 -4.47 -12.38
C SER A 15 5.11 -3.05 -12.19
N ILE A 16 6.12 -2.66 -12.96
CA ILE A 16 6.60 -1.27 -13.04
C ILE A 16 6.28 -0.77 -14.44
N ASN A 17 5.37 0.19 -14.52
CA ASN A 17 4.98 0.83 -15.77
C ASN A 17 5.88 2.06 -15.96
N ARG A 18 6.55 2.12 -17.11
CA ARG A 18 7.47 3.22 -17.49
C ARG A 18 7.11 3.85 -18.84
N ASP A 19 6.02 3.40 -19.43
CA ASP A 19 5.47 3.75 -20.73
C ASP A 19 4.31 4.76 -20.64
N GLU A 20 4.01 5.24 -19.43
CA GLU A 20 2.99 6.27 -19.15
C GLU A 20 3.65 7.60 -18.71
N THR A 21 2.85 8.65 -18.50
CA THR A 21 3.31 10.01 -18.15
C THR A 21 4.24 10.03 -16.94
N THR A 22 3.91 9.26 -15.90
CA THR A 22 4.71 9.16 -14.69
C THR A 22 4.98 7.68 -14.41
N PRO A 23 6.25 7.27 -14.28
CA PRO A 23 6.58 5.91 -13.88
C PRO A 23 5.91 5.56 -12.55
N HIS A 24 5.19 4.44 -12.52
CA HIS A 24 4.51 3.98 -11.32
C HIS A 24 4.55 2.45 -11.22
N LEU A 25 4.30 1.95 -10.01
CA LEU A 25 4.35 0.54 -9.67
C LEU A 25 2.96 0.08 -9.23
N ILE A 26 2.54 -1.07 -9.72
CA ILE A 26 1.35 -1.78 -9.28
C ILE A 26 1.81 -3.05 -8.57
N ALA A 27 1.31 -3.27 -7.35
CA ALA A 27 1.55 -4.48 -6.59
C ALA A 27 0.22 -5.03 -6.08
N TYR A 28 0.01 -6.33 -6.30
CA TYR A 28 -1.13 -7.06 -5.78
C TYR A 28 -0.71 -7.87 -4.56
N VAL A 29 -1.56 -7.88 -3.53
CA VAL A 29 -1.32 -8.61 -2.28
C VAL A 29 -2.48 -9.56 -2.02
N VAL A 30 -2.18 -10.85 -1.87
CA VAL A 30 -3.13 -11.89 -1.46
C VAL A 30 -3.37 -11.76 0.05
N PRO A 31 -4.58 -11.43 0.50
CA PRO A 31 -4.83 -11.13 1.90
C PRO A 31 -5.10 -12.40 2.72
N LEU A 32 -4.18 -13.37 2.74
CA LEU A 32 -4.37 -14.64 3.48
C LEU A 32 -4.09 -14.46 4.97
N ASP A 33 -5.12 -14.65 5.79
CA ASP A 33 -4.99 -14.72 7.25
C ASP A 33 -4.70 -16.18 7.62
N GLU A 34 -3.43 -16.49 7.88
CA GLU A 34 -2.93 -17.86 8.09
C GLU A 34 -3.59 -18.56 9.28
N ALA A 35 -3.88 -17.83 10.37
CA ALA A 35 -4.47 -18.41 11.57
C ALA A 35 -5.86 -19.04 11.32
N PRO A 36 -6.81 -18.33 10.68
CA PRO A 36 -8.08 -18.92 10.26
C PRO A 36 -8.02 -19.60 8.88
N GLY A 37 -6.93 -19.46 8.13
CA GLY A 37 -6.79 -19.98 6.75
C GLY A 37 -7.73 -19.31 5.73
N LYS A 38 -8.08 -18.03 5.92
CA LYS A 38 -9.09 -17.33 5.11
C LYS A 38 -8.59 -16.02 4.51
N LEU A 39 -9.14 -15.63 3.36
CA LEU A 39 -8.88 -14.32 2.77
C LEU A 39 -9.56 -13.21 3.59
N ASN A 40 -8.79 -12.28 4.14
CA ASN A 40 -9.28 -11.26 5.09
C ASN A 40 -8.55 -9.92 4.96
N ALA A 41 -8.78 -9.17 3.88
CA ALA A 41 -8.15 -7.86 3.69
C ALA A 41 -8.43 -6.87 4.85
N LYS A 42 -9.56 -7.02 5.53
CA LYS A 42 -9.96 -6.20 6.68
C LYS A 42 -8.99 -6.33 7.87
N LYS A 43 -8.28 -7.45 8.01
CA LYS A 43 -7.22 -7.59 9.03
C LYS A 43 -6.16 -6.50 8.91
N TRP A 44 -5.75 -6.16 7.69
CA TRP A 44 -4.69 -5.18 7.45
C TRP A 44 -5.23 -3.78 7.14
N LEU A 45 -6.25 -3.69 6.30
CA LEU A 45 -6.75 -2.41 5.75
C LEU A 45 -8.09 -1.97 6.37
N GLY A 46 -8.62 -2.74 7.32
CA GLY A 46 -9.91 -2.47 7.94
C GLY A 46 -9.88 -1.26 8.86
N GLY A 47 -10.59 -0.20 8.46
CA GLY A 47 -10.83 0.99 9.26
C GLY A 47 -9.80 2.11 9.05
N ARG A 48 -10.23 3.33 9.37
CA ARG A 48 -9.46 4.57 9.13
C ARG A 48 -8.09 4.57 9.80
N ALA A 49 -8.01 4.10 11.04
CA ALA A 49 -6.79 4.14 11.83
C ALA A 49 -5.65 3.34 11.19
N LYS A 50 -5.93 2.12 10.68
CA LYS A 50 -4.92 1.26 10.04
C LYS A 50 -4.38 1.89 8.77
N ILE A 51 -5.26 2.43 7.93
CA ILE A 51 -4.86 3.11 6.69
C ILE A 51 -4.04 4.37 7.00
N SER A 52 -4.44 5.16 8.01
CA SER A 52 -3.68 6.34 8.43
C SER A 52 -2.28 5.98 8.92
N HIS A 53 -2.17 4.94 9.75
CA HIS A 53 -0.89 4.43 10.24
C HIS A 53 -0.02 3.90 9.10
N MET A 54 -0.60 3.19 8.12
CA MET A 54 0.12 2.71 6.94
C MET A 54 0.76 3.85 6.15
N GLN A 55 0.05 4.97 5.96
CA GLN A 55 0.59 6.15 5.28
C GLN A 55 1.79 6.76 6.03
N ILE A 56 1.71 6.86 7.37
CA ILE A 56 2.79 7.37 8.22
C ILE A 56 4.00 6.42 8.19
N TYR A 57 3.75 5.12 8.35
CA TYR A 57 4.81 4.12 8.40
C TYR A 57 5.53 4.03 7.05
N PHE A 58 4.81 4.02 5.93
CA PHE A 58 5.42 4.00 4.60
C PHE A 58 6.26 5.26 4.34
N SER A 59 5.77 6.46 4.68
CA SER A 59 6.55 7.69 4.49
C SER A 59 7.87 7.68 5.26
N ASN A 60 7.89 7.09 6.45
CA ASN A 60 9.13 6.95 7.24
C ASN A 60 10.13 5.98 6.58
N GLN A 61 9.64 4.94 5.91
CA GLN A 61 10.47 3.92 5.26
C GLN A 61 11.13 4.43 3.97
N VAL A 62 10.53 5.43 3.32
CA VAL A 62 11.06 6.05 2.09
C VAL A 62 11.66 7.44 2.33
N LYS A 63 11.84 7.85 3.59
CA LYS A 63 12.30 9.20 3.95
C LYS A 63 13.67 9.56 3.33
N SER A 64 14.54 8.56 3.13
CA SER A 64 15.84 8.75 2.47
C SER A 64 15.74 9.11 0.98
N LEU A 65 14.58 8.93 0.35
CA LEU A 65 14.33 9.28 -1.05
C LEU A 65 13.91 10.74 -1.24
N CYS A 66 14.03 11.57 -0.18
CA CYS A 66 13.60 12.98 -0.19
C CYS A 66 12.11 13.17 -0.54
N LEU A 67 11.27 12.16 -0.25
CA LEU A 67 9.83 12.23 -0.41
C LEU A 67 9.18 12.68 0.90
N GLU A 68 8.18 13.55 0.78
CA GLU A 68 7.38 14.03 1.91
C GLU A 68 6.07 13.26 2.03
N ARG A 69 5.56 13.15 3.26
CA ARG A 69 4.26 12.56 3.51
C ARG A 69 3.16 13.49 3.01
N GLY A 70 2.11 12.91 2.42
CA GLY A 70 0.88 13.65 2.15
C GLY A 70 0.22 14.22 3.42
N ILE A 71 -0.72 15.15 3.24
CA ILE A 71 -1.43 15.82 4.34
C ILE A 71 -2.20 14.82 5.20
N GLU A 72 -1.99 14.84 6.53
CA GLU A 72 -2.76 14.02 7.45
C GLU A 72 -4.23 14.42 7.50
N LEU A 73 -5.12 13.43 7.56
CA LEU A 73 -6.58 13.63 7.51
C LEU A 73 -7.04 14.44 6.28
N SER A 74 -6.28 14.37 5.18
CA SER A 74 -6.64 15.01 3.91
C SER A 74 -8.10 14.72 3.53
N LYS A 75 -8.82 15.76 3.13
CA LYS A 75 -10.19 15.68 2.60
C LYS A 75 -10.23 15.45 1.09
N ALA A 76 -9.07 15.28 0.45
CA ALA A 76 -8.99 14.98 -0.97
C ALA A 76 -9.76 13.69 -1.29
N ILE A 77 -10.49 13.71 -2.40
CA ILE A 77 -11.28 12.56 -2.86
C ILE A 77 -10.55 11.97 -4.06
N HIS A 78 -10.32 10.66 -4.04
CA HIS A 78 -9.70 9.95 -5.15
C HIS A 78 -10.51 10.15 -6.44
N THR A 79 -9.81 10.53 -7.51
CA THR A 79 -10.36 10.63 -8.86
C THR A 79 -9.84 9.48 -9.71
N ARG A 80 -10.70 8.94 -10.58
CA ARG A 80 -10.29 7.95 -11.57
C ARG A 80 -9.44 8.62 -12.64
N ILE A 81 -8.40 7.94 -13.10
CA ILE A 81 -7.73 8.27 -14.36
C ILE A 81 -8.73 7.99 -15.50
N LYS A 82 -8.77 8.88 -16.49
CA LYS A 82 -9.63 8.75 -17.67
C LYS A 82 -8.95 7.97 -18.78
#